data_AF-A0A929GD25-F1
#
_entry.id   AF-A0A929GD25-F1
#
_cell.length_a   1.000
_cell.length_b   1.000
_cell.length_c   1.000
_cell.angle_alpha   90.00
_cell.angle_beta   90.00
_cell.angle_gamma   90.00
#
_symmetry.space_group_name_H-M   'P 1'
#
loop_
_entity.id
_entity.type
_entity.pdbx_description
1 polymer ?
#
loop_
_entity_poly.entity_id
_entity_poly.type
_entity_poly.pdbx_seq_one_letter_code
_entity_poly.pdbx_strand_id
1 'polypeptide(L)'
;MDFFGGEGGSQWTMIIPLIGLIVFSIFMRRRKSENTPQDIASSLLSDLNANQGIVEQFGSQMRPTKLKIGSWQRNNDKLGFLDNDTRNSITNFFRMAEDFNMQIETAKRYKTTSYLSGISVEKLKEPLGKGREGLQEWMKANMQQAGPGAGRQGCLPGMGG
;
A
#
# COMPACT_ATOMS: atom_id res chain seq x y z
N MET A 1 -41.44 21.23 3.78
CA MET A 1 -40.51 20.25 3.19
C MET A 1 -41.05 18.88 3.56
N ASP A 2 -42.09 18.49 2.84
CA ASP A 2 -42.82 17.24 3.07
C ASP A 2 -42.12 16.16 2.25
N PHE A 3 -41.04 15.60 2.80
CA PHE A 3 -40.26 14.54 2.15
C PHE A 3 -40.68 13.14 2.61
N PHE A 4 -41.80 13.00 3.31
CA PHE A 4 -42.29 11.71 3.80
C PHE A 4 -43.81 11.68 3.81
N GLY A 5 -44.41 11.31 2.67
CA GLY A 5 -45.84 11.06 2.58
C GLY A 5 -46.17 10.17 1.39
N GLY A 6 -46.49 8.90 1.68
CA GLY A 6 -47.23 8.00 0.78
C GLY A 6 -46.41 7.36 -0.35
N GLU A 7 -46.56 6.04 -0.52
CA GLU A 7 -46.23 5.28 -1.74
C GLU A 7 -44.76 5.19 -2.23
N GLY A 8 -43.78 5.73 -1.50
CA GLY A 8 -42.36 5.62 -1.87
C GLY A 8 -41.62 4.33 -1.45
N GLY A 9 -42.22 3.49 -0.58
CA GLY A 9 -41.52 2.40 0.09
C GLY A 9 -40.82 1.41 -0.85
N SER A 10 -41.49 0.98 -1.92
CA SER A 10 -40.97 -0.05 -2.84
C SER A 10 -39.82 0.44 -3.73
N GLN A 11 -39.82 1.71 -4.12
CA GLN A 11 -38.79 2.25 -5.00
C GLN A 11 -37.52 2.57 -4.23
N TRP A 12 -37.63 3.16 -3.03
CA TRP A 12 -36.49 3.43 -2.16
C TRP A 12 -35.82 2.15 -1.66
N THR A 13 -36.57 1.06 -1.43
CA THR A 13 -36.00 -0.25 -1.07
C THR A 13 -35.15 -0.89 -2.16
N MET A 14 -35.34 -0.54 -3.44
CA MET A 14 -34.50 -1.00 -4.55
C MET A 14 -33.35 -0.03 -4.85
N ILE A 15 -33.59 1.28 -4.69
CA ILE A 15 -32.58 2.32 -4.95
C ILE A 15 -31.45 2.29 -3.92
N ILE A 16 -31.76 2.14 -2.63
CA ILE A 16 -30.75 2.12 -1.55
C ILE A 16 -29.70 1.01 -1.75
N PRO A 17 -30.06 -0.27 -1.99
CA PRO A 17 -29.07 -1.32 -2.25
C PRO A 17 -28.33 -1.11 -3.57
N LEU A 18 -28.97 -0.53 -4.60
CA LEU A 18 -28.30 -0.22 -5.86
C LEU A 18 -27.21 0.85 -5.69
N ILE A 19 -27.49 1.92 -4.94
CA ILE A 19 -26.50 2.95 -4.60
C ILE A 19 -25.40 2.35 -3.74
N GLY A 20 -25.77 1.52 -2.75
CA GLY A 20 -24.82 0.77 -1.93
C GLY A 20 -23.87 -0.09 -2.77
N LEU A 21 -24.39 -0.81 -3.77
CA LEU A 21 -23.59 -1.62 -4.70
C LEU A 21 -22.67 -0.77 -5.56
N ILE A 22 -23.10 0.41 -6.03
CA ILE A 22 -22.26 1.31 -6.84
C ILE A 22 -21.11 1.85 -6.00
N VAL A 23 -21.38 2.33 -4.78
CA VAL A 23 -20.35 2.83 -3.86
C VAL A 23 -19.38 1.72 -3.48
N PHE A 24 -19.91 0.52 -3.19
CA PHE A 24 -19.11 -0.66 -2.90
C PHE A 24 -18.26 -1.10 -4.10
N SER A 25 -18.79 -1.05 -5.32
CA SER A 25 -18.06 -1.34 -6.57
C SER A 25 -16.94 -0.33 -6.80
N ILE A 26 -17.17 0.97 -6.61
CA ILE A 26 -16.14 2.00 -6.75
C ILE A 26 -15.04 1.82 -5.70
N PHE A 27 -15.44 1.49 -4.46
CA PHE A 27 -14.51 1.22 -3.37
C PHE A 27 -13.69 -0.05 -3.61
N MET A 28 -14.30 -1.13 -4.11
CA MET A 28 -13.63 -2.36 -4.55
C MET A 28 -12.73 -2.14 -5.77
N ARG A 29 -13.15 -1.33 -6.76
CA ARG A 29 -12.38 -1.06 -7.98
C ARG A 29 -11.14 -0.21 -7.71
N ARG A 30 -11.16 0.64 -6.68
CA ARG A 30 -9.96 1.30 -6.16
C ARG A 30 -8.99 0.33 -5.48
N ARG A 31 -9.46 -0.84 -5.04
CA ARG A 31 -8.62 -1.96 -4.56
C ARG A 31 -8.22 -2.83 -5.75
N LYS A 32 -7.55 -2.27 -6.77
CA LYS A 32 -6.84 -3.10 -7.75
C LYS A 32 -5.94 -4.03 -6.94
N SER A 33 -6.26 -5.31 -7.00
CA SER A 33 -5.56 -6.32 -6.23
C SER A 33 -4.15 -6.42 -6.77
N GLU A 34 -3.17 -6.04 -5.96
CA GLU A 34 -1.77 -6.39 -6.18
C GLU A 34 -1.69 -7.92 -6.04
N ASN A 35 -1.94 -8.60 -7.15
CA ASN A 35 -2.11 -10.06 -7.20
C ASN A 35 -0.82 -10.78 -7.54
N THR A 36 0.09 -10.12 -8.25
CA THR A 36 1.33 -10.74 -8.68
C THR A 36 2.46 -10.39 -7.71
N PRO A 37 3.40 -11.33 -7.48
CA PRO A 37 4.63 -11.02 -6.73
C PRO A 37 5.37 -9.79 -7.26
N GLN A 38 5.32 -9.55 -8.58
CA GLN A 38 5.93 -8.38 -9.22
C GLN A 38 5.21 -7.08 -8.88
N ASP A 39 3.87 -7.07 -8.90
CA ASP A 39 3.09 -5.89 -8.49
C ASP A 39 3.35 -5.55 -7.03
N ILE A 40 3.41 -6.56 -6.16
CA ILE A 40 3.70 -6.42 -4.74
C ILE A 40 5.13 -5.89 -4.53
N ALA A 41 6.12 -6.47 -5.19
CA ALA A 41 7.51 -6.01 -5.09
C ALA A 41 7.66 -4.56 -5.61
N SER A 42 6.99 -4.24 -6.71
CA SER A 42 7.03 -2.89 -7.31
C SER A 42 6.36 -1.85 -6.40
N SER A 43 5.22 -2.18 -5.79
CA SER A 43 4.51 -1.28 -4.88
C SER A 43 5.30 -1.02 -3.61
N LEU A 44 5.89 -2.07 -3.01
CA LEU A 44 6.78 -1.96 -1.86
C LEU A 44 8.02 -1.14 -2.19
N LEU A 45 8.65 -1.39 -3.34
CA LEU A 45 9.82 -0.65 -3.78
C LEU A 45 9.51 0.84 -4.01
N SER A 46 8.34 1.15 -4.56
CA SER A 46 7.87 2.53 -4.73
C SER A 46 7.69 3.24 -3.39
N ASP A 47 7.09 2.56 -2.41
CA ASP A 47 6.93 3.12 -1.05
C ASP A 47 8.28 3.28 -0.34
N LEU A 48 9.21 2.32 -0.45
CA LEU A 48 10.56 2.43 0.11
C LEU A 48 11.34 3.61 -0.50
N ASN A 49 11.29 3.78 -1.83
CA ASN A 49 11.94 4.92 -2.49
C ASN A 49 11.35 6.26 -2.05
N ALA A 50 10.02 6.36 -1.92
CA ALA A 50 9.37 7.56 -1.41
C ALA A 50 9.77 7.84 0.05
N ASN A 51 9.86 6.78 0.87
CA ASN A 51 10.27 6.87 2.26
C ASN A 51 11.73 7.28 2.44
N GLN A 52 12.61 6.88 1.52
CA GLN A 52 13.99 7.36 1.52
C GLN A 52 14.07 8.88 1.45
N GLY A 53 13.35 9.50 0.51
CA GLY A 53 13.31 10.96 0.42
C GLY A 53 12.74 11.63 1.67
N ILE A 54 11.76 11.00 2.34
CA ILE A 54 11.20 11.51 3.60
C ILE A 54 12.23 11.41 4.74
N VAL A 55 12.95 10.29 4.83
CA VAL A 55 13.99 10.06 5.85
C VAL A 55 15.17 11.01 5.65
N GLU A 56 15.60 11.25 4.41
CA GLU A 56 16.71 12.18 4.10
C GLU A 56 16.37 13.63 4.40
N GLN A 57 15.10 14.02 4.22
CA GLN A 57 14.63 15.38 4.51
C GLN A 57 14.21 15.55 5.98
N PHE A 58 14.20 14.47 6.75
CA PHE A 58 13.86 14.50 8.16
C PHE A 58 14.93 15.30 8.94
N GLY A 59 14.49 16.24 9.77
CA GLY A 59 15.35 17.20 10.47
C GLY A 59 15.46 18.56 9.78
N SER A 60 15.35 18.60 8.44
CA SER A 60 15.35 19.85 7.66
C SER A 60 13.94 20.43 7.45
N GLN A 61 12.91 19.60 7.52
CA GLN A 61 11.52 20.04 7.36
C GLN A 61 10.93 20.60 8.66
N MET A 62 10.30 21.77 8.55
CA MET A 62 9.52 22.38 9.65
C MET A 62 8.30 21.54 10.06
N ARG A 63 7.78 20.71 9.14
CA ARG A 63 6.65 19.80 9.38
C ARG A 63 6.99 18.40 8.88
N PRO A 64 7.34 17.46 9.78
CA PRO A 64 7.68 16.11 9.36
C PRO A 64 6.49 15.39 8.72
N THR A 65 6.77 14.76 7.59
CA THR A 65 5.81 14.00 6.79
C THR A 65 5.76 12.55 7.26
N LYS A 66 4.59 11.91 7.19
CA LYS A 66 4.44 10.48 7.50
C LYS A 66 5.13 9.62 6.44
N LEU A 67 5.71 8.52 6.86
CA LEU A 67 6.18 7.47 5.97
C LEU A 67 5.00 6.76 5.31
N LYS A 68 5.15 6.42 4.03
CA LYS A 68 4.21 5.62 3.26
C LYS A 68 4.32 4.16 3.67
N ILE A 69 3.24 3.63 4.24
CA ILE A 69 3.11 2.23 4.67
C ILE A 69 1.96 1.51 3.96
N GLY A 70 1.43 2.10 2.90
CA GLY A 70 0.19 1.65 2.27
C GLY A 70 0.34 0.29 1.59
N SER A 71 1.38 0.09 0.80
CA SER A 71 1.66 -1.22 0.17
C SER A 71 1.97 -2.29 1.21
N TRP A 72 2.69 -1.95 2.27
CA TRP A 72 2.98 -2.85 3.39
C TRP A 72 1.70 -3.36 4.06
N GLN A 73 0.78 -2.46 4.43
CA GLN A 73 -0.49 -2.83 5.06
C GLN A 73 -1.36 -3.77 4.21
N ARG A 74 -1.17 -3.78 2.89
CA ARG A 74 -1.95 -4.62 1.95
C ARG A 74 -1.30 -5.97 1.63
N ASN A 75 0.01 -6.10 1.85
CA ASN A 75 0.77 -7.22 1.29
C ASN A 75 1.77 -7.86 2.26
N ASN A 76 1.81 -7.46 3.54
CA ASN A 76 2.76 -8.01 4.51
C ASN A 76 2.64 -9.55 4.67
N ASP A 77 1.45 -10.09 4.40
CA ASP A 77 1.11 -11.51 4.44
C ASP A 77 1.54 -12.28 3.17
N LYS A 78 1.82 -11.55 2.08
CA LYS A 78 2.09 -12.11 0.75
C LYS A 78 3.57 -12.11 0.37
N LEU A 79 4.48 -11.87 1.31
CA LEU A 79 5.93 -11.79 1.06
C LEU A 79 6.61 -13.15 0.90
N GLY A 80 5.82 -14.22 0.76
CA GLY A 80 6.27 -15.62 0.60
C GLY A 80 7.33 -15.83 -0.49
N PHE A 81 7.31 -14.99 -1.52
CA PHE A 81 8.18 -15.06 -2.70
C PHE A 81 9.57 -14.44 -2.49
N LEU A 82 9.77 -13.67 -1.41
CA LEU A 82 11.06 -13.08 -1.05
C LEU A 82 11.86 -14.03 -0.17
N ASP A 83 13.18 -13.94 -0.28
CA ASP A 83 14.11 -14.59 0.65
C ASP A 83 13.94 -14.03 2.07
N ASN A 84 14.42 -14.80 3.05
CA ASN A 84 14.19 -14.51 4.46
C ASN A 84 14.86 -13.19 4.89
N ASP A 85 16.03 -12.87 4.34
CA ASP A 85 16.81 -11.70 4.72
C ASP A 85 16.15 -10.41 4.20
N THR A 86 15.70 -10.42 2.95
CA THR A 86 14.92 -9.34 2.34
C THR A 86 13.60 -9.16 3.07
N ARG A 87 12.87 -10.25 3.35
CA ARG A 87 11.59 -10.19 4.08
C ARG A 87 11.78 -9.61 5.48
N ASN A 88 12.79 -10.04 6.22
CA ASN A 88 13.09 -9.53 7.54
C ASN A 88 13.46 -8.04 7.51
N SER A 89 14.27 -7.62 6.53
CA SER A 89 14.67 -6.22 6.36
C SER A 89 13.47 -5.31 6.07
N ILE A 90 12.59 -5.73 5.14
CA ILE A 90 11.36 -5.01 4.80
C ILE A 90 10.42 -4.94 6.01
N THR A 91 10.19 -6.07 6.67
CA THR A 91 9.32 -6.15 7.85
C THR A 91 9.80 -5.25 8.96
N ASN A 92 11.11 -5.29 9.25
CA ASN A 92 11.72 -4.46 10.27
C ASN A 92 11.59 -2.97 9.91
N PHE A 93 11.89 -2.59 8.68
CA PHE A 93 11.72 -1.21 8.20
C PHE A 93 10.28 -0.72 8.39
N PHE A 94 9.29 -1.47 7.90
CA PHE A 94 7.90 -1.02 7.95
C PHE A 94 7.33 -0.99 9.37
N ARG A 95 7.76 -1.89 10.25
CA ARG A 95 7.44 -1.84 11.68
C ARG A 95 7.97 -0.56 12.32
N MET A 96 9.23 -0.21 12.06
CA MET A 96 9.78 1.06 12.54
C MET A 96 9.11 2.28 11.88
N ALA A 97 8.65 2.15 10.63
CA ALA A 97 7.92 3.21 9.96
C ALA A 97 6.52 3.45 10.57
N GLU A 98 5.85 2.39 11.04
CA GLU A 98 4.61 2.48 11.81
C GLU A 98 4.81 3.20 13.14
N ASP A 99 5.86 2.82 13.89
CA ASP A 99 6.24 3.48 15.15
C ASP A 99 6.58 4.96 14.93
N PHE A 100 7.32 5.27 13.86
CA PHE A 100 7.61 6.64 13.44
C PHE A 100 6.34 7.43 13.17
N ASN A 101 5.41 6.86 12.39
CA ASN A 101 4.15 7.52 12.05
C ASN A 101 3.30 7.79 13.30
N MET A 102 3.29 6.87 14.26
CA MET A 102 2.62 7.06 15.55
C MET A 102 3.25 8.20 16.36
N GLN A 103 4.58 8.29 16.39
CA GLN A 103 5.28 9.38 17.06
C GLN A 103 5.00 10.74 16.40
N ILE A 104 4.96 10.81 15.07
CA ILE A 104 4.58 12.04 14.35
C ILE A 104 3.16 12.48 14.70
N GLU A 105 2.20 11.56 14.75
CA GLU A 105 0.82 11.89 15.09
C GLU A 105 0.67 12.34 16.54
N THR A 106 1.42 11.71 17.44
CA THR A 106 1.48 12.09 18.85
C THR A 106 2.06 13.50 19.00
N ALA A 107 3.18 13.78 18.33
CA ALA A 107 3.81 15.11 18.33
C ALA A 107 2.88 16.19 17.78
N LYS A 108 2.13 15.90 16.70
CA LYS A 108 1.10 16.81 16.16
C LYS A 108 -0.04 17.05 17.15
N ARG A 109 -0.52 16.00 17.81
CA ARG A 109 -1.61 16.09 18.81
C ARG A 109 -1.21 17.00 19.97
N TYR A 110 0.01 16.86 20.47
CA TYR A 110 0.50 17.62 21.63
C TYR A 110 1.19 18.95 21.25
N LYS A 111 1.29 19.29 19.96
CA LYS A 111 1.96 20.51 19.42
C LYS A 111 3.40 20.70 19.91
N THR A 112 4.04 19.63 20.35
CA THR A 112 5.36 19.67 20.99
C THR A 112 6.41 19.14 20.03
N THR A 113 7.27 20.04 19.55
CA THR A 113 8.44 19.73 18.71
C THR A 113 9.49 18.89 19.44
N SER A 114 9.49 18.90 20.79
CA SER A 114 10.40 18.08 21.61
C SER A 114 10.22 16.57 21.42
N TYR A 115 9.07 16.09 20.95
CA TYR A 115 8.90 14.67 20.62
C TYR A 115 9.55 14.31 19.28
N LEU A 116 9.75 15.30 18.39
CA LEU A 116 10.35 15.09 17.07
C LEU A 116 11.87 14.96 17.15
N SER A 117 12.51 15.63 18.12
CA SER A 117 13.97 15.56 18.33
C SER A 117 14.46 14.22 18.87
N GLY A 118 13.56 13.40 19.43
CA GLY A 118 13.89 12.05 19.93
C GLY A 118 13.75 10.95 18.87
N ILE A 119 13.24 11.28 17.68
CA ILE A 119 12.97 10.28 16.63
C ILE A 119 14.27 9.97 15.89
N SER A 120 14.81 8.78 16.11
CA SER A 120 16.03 8.31 15.44
C SER A 120 15.70 7.73 14.06
N VAL A 121 15.71 8.57 13.03
CA VAL A 121 15.53 8.13 11.64
C VAL A 121 16.76 7.41 11.06
N GLU A 122 17.91 7.56 11.70
CA GLU A 122 19.16 6.88 11.34
C GLU A 122 19.00 5.37 11.37
N LYS A 123 18.22 4.85 12.33
CA LYS A 123 17.93 3.42 12.44
C LYS A 123 17.04 2.90 11.30
N LEU A 124 16.32 3.78 10.59
CA LEU A 124 15.52 3.41 9.42
C LEU A 124 16.39 3.23 8.18
N LYS A 125 17.55 3.90 8.09
CA LYS A 125 18.37 3.94 6.87
C LYS A 125 18.93 2.56 6.48
N GLU A 126 19.43 1.80 7.45
CA GLU A 126 19.99 0.46 7.21
C GLU A 126 18.96 -0.54 6.67
N PRO A 127 17.83 -0.81 7.36
CA PRO A 127 16.83 -1.77 6.88
C PRO A 127 16.11 -1.28 5.62
N LEU A 128 15.99 0.04 5.43
CA LEU A 128 15.51 0.64 4.19
C LEU A 128 16.43 0.31 3.00
N GLY A 129 17.75 0.49 3.18
CA GLY A 129 18.75 0.17 2.17
C GLY A 129 18.72 -1.31 1.79
N LYS A 130 18.83 -2.20 2.79
CA LYS A 130 18.80 -3.66 2.59
C LYS A 130 17.51 -4.14 1.93
N GLY A 131 16.35 -3.66 2.40
CA GLY A 131 15.06 -4.03 1.82
C GLY A 131 14.91 -3.56 0.37
N ARG A 132 15.44 -2.38 0.04
CA ARG A 132 15.43 -1.85 -1.33
C ARG A 132 16.33 -2.66 -2.27
N GLU A 133 17.55 -2.97 -1.83
CA GLU A 133 18.50 -3.77 -2.60
C GLU A 133 17.95 -5.17 -2.87
N GLY A 134 17.47 -5.87 -1.84
CA GLY A 134 16.87 -7.20 -1.98
C GLY A 134 15.66 -7.21 -2.92
N LEU A 135 14.78 -6.20 -2.85
CA LEU A 135 13.67 -6.08 -3.80
C LEU A 135 14.13 -5.81 -5.22
N GLN A 136 15.15 -4.98 -5.42
CA GLN A 136 15.69 -4.70 -6.75
C GLN A 136 16.36 -5.93 -7.36
N GLU A 137 17.12 -6.68 -6.57
CA GLU A 137 17.74 -7.94 -7.00
C GLU A 137 16.69 -8.98 -7.36
N TRP A 138 15.69 -9.16 -6.50
CA TRP A 138 14.57 -10.04 -6.78
C TRP A 138 13.84 -9.62 -8.06
N MET A 139 13.55 -8.33 -8.25
CA MET A 139 12.89 -7.84 -9.46
C MET A 139 13.75 -8.08 -10.71
N LYS A 140 15.06 -7.84 -10.66
CA LYS A 140 15.97 -8.11 -11.79
C LYS A 140 15.98 -9.60 -12.15
N ALA A 141 16.04 -10.48 -11.16
CA ALA A 141 16.04 -11.93 -11.36
C ALA A 141 14.71 -12.44 -11.92
N ASN A 142 13.59 -11.81 -11.55
CA ASN A 142 12.24 -12.27 -11.92
C ASN A 142 11.61 -11.49 -13.08
N MET A 143 12.24 -10.41 -13.57
CA MET A 143 11.78 -9.63 -14.73
C MET A 143 11.77 -10.45 -16.03
N GLN A 144 12.65 -11.44 -16.16
CA GLN A 144 12.74 -12.28 -17.36
C GLN A 144 11.62 -13.34 -17.45
N GLN A 145 10.95 -13.65 -16.34
CA GLN A 145 9.83 -14.61 -16.33
C GLN A 145 8.48 -13.99 -16.71
N ALA A 146 8.38 -12.65 -16.77
CA ALA A 146 7.20 -11.93 -17.24
C ALA A 146 7.35 -11.47 -18.71
N GLY A 147 7.81 -12.38 -19.57
CA GLY A 147 7.69 -12.20 -21.02
C GLY A 147 6.22 -11.95 -21.42
N PRO A 148 5.97 -11.25 -22.55
CA PRO A 148 4.64 -10.89 -23.01
C PRO A 148 3.84 -12.14 -23.40
N GLY A 149 3.19 -12.78 -22.42
CA GLY A 149 2.45 -14.02 -22.62
C GLY A 149 1.56 -14.46 -21.45
N ALA A 150 1.73 -13.90 -20.24
CA ALA A 150 1.01 -14.33 -19.04
C ALA A 150 -0.43 -13.78 -18.91
N GLY A 151 -1.05 -13.31 -20.01
CA GLY A 151 -2.29 -12.54 -19.93
C GLY A 151 -3.27 -12.73 -21.08
N ARG A 152 -3.35 -13.91 -21.71
CA ARG A 152 -4.49 -14.27 -22.59
C ARG A 152 -4.54 -15.77 -22.91
N GLN A 153 -4.67 -16.59 -21.87
CA GLN A 153 -5.21 -17.95 -22.02
C GLN A 153 -6.67 -17.92 -21.58
N GLY A 154 -7.51 -17.36 -22.46
CA GLY A 154 -8.96 -17.53 -22.43
C GLY A 154 -9.34 -18.39 -23.62
N CYS A 155 -9.53 -19.69 -23.38
CA CYS A 155 -10.25 -20.63 -24.22
C CYS A 155 -11.61 -20.02 -24.63
N LEU A 156 -12.07 -20.08 -25.88
CA LEU A 156 -12.64 -21.27 -26.54
C LEU A 156 -12.77 -21.02 -28.06
N PRO A 157 -12.49 -22.02 -28.92
CA PRO A 157 -12.97 -22.04 -30.30
C PRO A 157 -14.40 -22.58 -30.33
N GLY A 158 -15.37 -21.71 -30.60
CA GLY A 158 -16.75 -22.12 -30.91
C GLY A 158 -16.90 -22.39 -32.40
N MET A 159 -16.61 -23.62 -32.82
CA MET A 159 -17.06 -24.20 -34.09
C MET A 159 -18.52 -24.66 -33.96
N GLY A 160 -19.30 -24.48 -35.03
CA GLY A 160 -20.34 -25.44 -35.43
C GLY A 160 -21.77 -25.12 -35.03
N GLY A 161 -22.59 -24.81 -36.03
CA GLY A 161 -24.04 -24.64 -36.00
C GLY A 161 -24.52 -24.04 -37.30
#